data_AF-A0A7S0C8X8-F1
#
_entry.id   AF-A0A7S0C8X8-F1
#
_cell.length_a   1.000
_cell.length_b   1.000
_cell.length_c   1.000
_cell.angle_alpha   90.00
_cell.angle_beta   90.00
_cell.angle_gamma   90.00
#
_symmetry.space_group_name_H-M   'P 1'
#
loop_
_entity.id
_entity.type
_entity.pdbx_description
1 polymer ?
#
loop_
_entity_poly.entity_id
_entity_poly.type
_entity_poly.pdbx_seq_one_letter_code
_entity_poly.pdbx_strand_id
1 'polypeptide(L)'
;DMTPFVFSGEKCKDYDELDGLLVYDESFPERWMIDFSYWSGIVTVIISMTSLAAILIPSTVASTLKFRSGYFPTLRNPGFNKYRTQMEDVTFLIGIMFWGMLFSSAILFALSAGVVFLFVWQYTRKLVLNLASLVFGICVTL
;
A
#
# COMPACT_ATOMS: atom_id res chain seq x y z
N ASP A 1 4.06 -42.96 -29.34
CA ASP A 1 5.07 -42.17 -30.07
C ASP A 1 4.64 -40.72 -30.18
N MET A 2 5.29 -39.84 -29.40
CA MET A 2 5.21 -38.39 -29.59
C MET A 2 6.35 -38.02 -30.52
N THR A 3 6.05 -37.75 -31.78
CA THR A 3 7.04 -37.17 -32.70
C THR A 3 7.28 -35.70 -32.32
N PRO A 4 8.54 -35.24 -32.25
CA PRO A 4 8.82 -33.82 -31.98
C PRO A 4 8.24 -32.96 -33.11
N PHE A 5 7.46 -31.94 -32.76
CA PHE A 5 7.00 -30.93 -33.70
C PHE A 5 8.22 -30.16 -34.23
N VAL A 6 8.54 -30.36 -35.52
CA VAL A 6 9.57 -29.60 -36.22
C VAL A 6 8.87 -28.40 -36.85
N PHE A 7 9.05 -27.22 -36.25
CA PHE A 7 8.61 -25.96 -36.85
C PHE A 7 9.55 -25.63 -38.02
N SER A 8 9.03 -25.72 -39.24
CA SER A 8 9.77 -25.50 -40.50
C SER A 8 9.78 -24.05 -41.03
N GLY A 9 9.37 -23.06 -40.23
CA GLY A 9 9.33 -21.64 -40.60
C GLY A 9 10.48 -20.85 -40.01
N GLU A 10 11.06 -19.92 -40.78
CA GLU A 10 12.12 -19.03 -40.29
C GLU A 10 11.58 -17.97 -39.31
N LYS A 11 10.27 -17.68 -39.33
CA LYS A 11 9.64 -16.65 -38.51
C LYS A 11 8.38 -17.20 -37.84
N CYS A 12 8.16 -16.85 -36.57
CA CYS A 12 6.96 -17.24 -35.82
C CYS A 12 5.64 -16.73 -36.43
N LYS A 13 5.71 -15.74 -37.35
CA LYS A 13 4.56 -15.18 -38.06
C LYS A 13 4.00 -16.07 -39.17
N ASP A 14 4.72 -17.11 -39.58
CA ASP A 14 4.29 -18.00 -40.67
C ASP A 14 3.25 -19.05 -40.22
N TYR A 15 2.84 -19.00 -38.95
CA TYR A 15 1.89 -19.93 -38.36
C TYR A 15 0.64 -19.18 -37.88
N ASP A 16 -0.45 -19.30 -38.64
CA ASP A 16 -1.74 -18.69 -38.28
C ASP A 16 -2.26 -19.18 -36.91
N GLU A 17 -1.87 -20.39 -36.48
CA GLU A 17 -2.21 -20.93 -35.15
C GLU A 17 -1.52 -20.19 -34.00
N LEU A 18 -0.38 -19.55 -34.25
CA LEU A 18 0.37 -18.77 -33.25
C LEU A 18 -0.14 -17.34 -33.13
N ASP A 19 -0.87 -16.83 -34.12
CA ASP A 19 -1.38 -15.45 -34.11
C ASP A 19 -2.40 -15.25 -32.97
N GLY A 20 -3.23 -16.28 -32.69
CA GLY A 20 -4.10 -16.30 -31.52
C GLY A 20 -3.35 -16.29 -30.19
N LEU A 21 -2.18 -16.94 -30.12
CA LEU A 21 -1.35 -16.96 -28.91
C LEU A 21 -0.61 -15.64 -28.69
N LEU A 22 -0.20 -14.96 -29.75
CA LEU A 22 0.47 -13.66 -29.67
C LEU A 22 -0.47 -12.55 -29.15
N VAL A 23 -1.76 -12.59 -29.55
CA VAL A 23 -2.78 -11.66 -29.01
C VAL A 23 -2.99 -11.86 -27.49
N TYR A 24 -2.89 -13.11 -27.02
CA TYR A 24 -2.96 -13.39 -25.58
C TYR A 24 -1.74 -12.86 -24.84
N ASP A 25 -0.53 -12.98 -25.42
CA ASP A 25 0.70 -12.53 -24.79
C ASP A 25 0.75 -11.00 -24.62
N GLU A 26 0.22 -10.24 -25.59
CA GLU A 26 0.09 -8.77 -25.49
C GLU A 26 -0.85 -8.30 -24.37
N SER A 27 -1.74 -9.17 -23.87
CA SER A 27 -2.68 -8.83 -22.81
C SER A 27 -2.09 -8.94 -21.40
N PHE A 28 -0.92 -9.57 -21.25
CA PHE A 28 -0.27 -9.76 -19.94
C PHE A 28 0.73 -8.64 -19.63
N PRO A 29 0.92 -8.27 -18.35
CA PRO A 29 1.94 -7.30 -17.99
C PRO A 29 3.33 -7.85 -18.26
N GLU A 30 4.21 -7.01 -18.76
CA GLU A 30 5.64 -7.31 -18.71
C GLU A 30 6.14 -7.29 -17.25
N ARG A 31 7.11 -8.16 -16.94
CA ARG A 31 7.62 -8.35 -15.56
C ARG A 31 8.10 -7.05 -14.92
N TRP A 32 8.76 -6.18 -15.69
CA TRP A 32 9.28 -4.91 -15.20
C TRP A 32 8.17 -3.96 -14.68
N MET A 33 6.95 -4.08 -15.23
CA MET A 33 5.81 -3.25 -14.82
C MET A 33 5.32 -3.63 -13.42
N ILE A 34 5.30 -4.93 -13.15
CA ILE A 34 4.96 -5.48 -11.82
C ILE A 34 6.04 -5.08 -10.82
N ASP A 35 7.31 -5.30 -11.16
CA ASP A 35 8.44 -5.00 -10.27
C ASP A 35 8.48 -3.51 -9.90
N PHE A 36 8.25 -2.61 -10.87
CA PHE A 36 8.23 -1.17 -10.63
C PHE A 36 7.10 -0.74 -9.69
N SER A 37 5.88 -1.24 -9.92
CA SER A 37 4.74 -0.98 -9.03
C SER A 37 5.00 -1.51 -7.62
N TYR A 38 5.53 -2.73 -7.50
CA TYR A 38 5.84 -3.35 -6.22
C TYR A 38 6.86 -2.53 -5.40
N TRP A 39 7.97 -2.14 -6.02
CA TRP A 39 8.99 -1.31 -5.36
C TRP A 39 8.46 0.05 -4.92
N SER A 40 7.63 0.69 -5.74
CA SER A 40 7.02 1.98 -5.38
C SER A 40 6.12 1.87 -4.13
N GLY A 41 5.36 0.77 -4.02
CA GLY A 41 4.52 0.50 -2.85
C GLY A 41 5.35 0.30 -1.59
N ILE A 42 6.43 -0.49 -1.66
CA ILE A 42 7.33 -0.73 -0.53
C ILE A 42 7.92 0.59 0.01
N VAL A 43 8.46 1.43 -0.88
CA VAL A 43 9.08 2.70 -0.47
C VAL A 43 8.06 3.59 0.25
N THR A 44 6.83 3.67 -0.28
CA THR A 44 5.75 4.46 0.31
C THR A 44 5.37 3.95 1.71
N VAL A 45 5.29 2.63 1.90
CA VAL A 45 4.98 2.01 3.20
C VAL A 45 6.10 2.24 4.21
N ILE A 46 7.37 2.09 3.81
CA ILE A 46 8.51 2.31 4.72
C ILE A 46 8.53 3.76 5.23
N ILE A 47 8.32 4.73 4.33
CA ILE A 47 8.31 6.15 4.71
C ILE A 47 7.15 6.44 5.66
N SER A 48 5.94 5.94 5.36
CA SER A 48 4.76 6.16 6.21
C SER A 48 4.87 5.47 7.58
N MET A 49 5.42 4.27 7.66
CA MET A 49 5.64 3.58 8.94
C MET A 49 6.70 4.28 9.79
N THR A 50 7.76 4.77 9.14
CA THR A 50 8.81 5.53 9.84
C THR A 50 8.27 6.84 10.40
N SER A 51 7.44 7.57 9.64
CA SER A 51 6.83 8.81 10.12
C SER A 51 5.83 8.59 11.25
N LEU A 52 5.02 7.52 11.17
CA LEU A 52 4.12 7.13 12.25
C LEU A 52 4.89 6.81 13.54
N ALA A 53 5.95 6.00 13.45
CA ALA A 53 6.78 5.68 14.61
C ALA A 53 7.42 6.93 15.22
N ALA A 54 7.92 7.84 14.39
CA ALA A 54 8.54 9.09 14.83
C ALA A 54 7.57 10.03 15.55
N ILE A 55 6.27 9.99 15.23
CA ILE A 55 5.24 10.81 15.89
C ILE A 55 4.66 10.11 17.13
N LEU A 56 4.47 8.79 17.05
CA LEU A 56 3.78 8.00 18.05
C LEU A 56 4.60 7.81 19.33
N ILE A 57 5.91 7.55 19.20
CA ILE A 57 6.81 7.37 20.35
C ILE A 57 6.86 8.62 21.24
N PRO A 58 7.17 9.83 20.74
CA PRO A 58 7.20 11.01 21.59
C PRO A 58 5.81 11.37 22.14
N SER A 59 4.73 11.13 21.38
CA SER A 59 3.36 11.37 21.84
C SER A 59 2.98 10.51 23.05
N THR A 60 3.30 9.21 23.00
CA THR A 60 3.05 8.29 24.10
C THR A 60 3.90 8.62 25.33
N VAL A 61 5.20 8.87 25.15
CA VAL A 61 6.09 9.28 26.25
C VAL A 61 5.63 10.59 26.90
N ALA A 62 5.27 11.60 26.10
CA ALA A 62 4.76 12.88 26.61
C ALA A 62 3.45 12.69 27.39
N SER A 63 2.56 11.83 26.91
CA SER A 63 1.32 11.50 27.61
C SER A 63 1.59 10.83 28.94
N THR A 64 2.49 9.83 28.98
CA THR A 64 2.90 9.17 30.23
C THR A 64 3.55 10.14 31.21
N LEU A 65 4.41 11.06 30.75
CA LEU A 65 5.03 12.09 31.59
C LEU A 65 4.01 13.09 32.14
N LYS A 66 3.02 13.51 31.34
CA LYS A 66 1.91 14.37 31.79
C LYS A 66 1.03 13.67 32.84
N PHE A 67 0.82 12.36 32.72
CA PHE A 67 0.14 11.59 33.75
C PHE A 67 0.94 11.51 35.05
N ARG A 68 2.27 11.31 34.97
CA ARG A 68 3.13 11.23 36.17
C ARG A 68 3.35 12.57 36.87
N SER A 69 3.39 13.66 36.11
CA SER A 69 3.56 15.02 36.66
C SER A 69 2.29 15.62 37.25
N GLY A 70 1.15 14.91 37.16
CA GLY A 70 -0.14 15.43 37.62
C GLY A 70 -0.66 16.62 36.80
N TYR A 71 -0.09 16.85 35.61
CA TYR A 71 -0.55 17.89 34.70
C TYR A 71 -2.00 17.64 34.24
N PHE A 72 -2.36 16.36 34.05
CA PHE A 72 -3.76 15.99 33.86
C PHE A 72 -4.50 15.98 35.20
N PRO A 73 -5.64 16.69 35.34
CA PRO A 73 -6.41 16.78 36.59
C PRO A 73 -7.17 15.48 36.94
N THR A 74 -6.69 14.33 36.49
CA THR A 74 -7.31 13.01 36.74
C THR A 74 -7.22 12.60 38.21
N LEU A 75 -6.22 13.10 38.95
CA LEU A 75 -6.04 12.88 40.39
C LEU A 75 -7.19 13.43 41.25
N ARG A 76 -7.96 14.39 40.74
CA ARG A 76 -9.09 15.00 41.46
C ARG A 76 -10.41 14.24 41.28
N ASN A 77 -10.44 13.24 40.40
CA ASN A 77 -11.64 12.45 40.14
C ASN A 77 -11.71 11.28 41.14
N PRO A 78 -12.82 11.11 41.90
CA PRO A 78 -12.96 10.00 42.86
C PRO A 78 -12.80 8.61 42.23
N GLY A 79 -12.89 8.47 40.91
CA GLY A 79 -12.61 7.23 40.18
C GLY A 79 -11.12 6.91 39.94
N PHE A 80 -10.17 7.74 40.39
CA PHE A 80 -8.74 7.62 40.05
C PHE A 80 -8.13 6.26 40.39
N ASN A 81 -8.58 5.61 41.47
CA ASN A 81 -8.05 4.32 41.89
C ASN A 81 -8.34 3.20 40.87
N LYS A 82 -9.47 3.29 40.15
CA LYS A 82 -9.85 2.33 39.11
C LYS A 82 -8.92 2.41 37.87
N TYR A 83 -8.38 3.59 37.58
CA TYR A 83 -7.43 3.79 36.49
C TYR A 83 -6.01 3.28 36.80
N ARG A 84 -5.63 3.12 38.08
CA ARG A 84 -4.32 2.52 38.45
C ARG A 84 -4.29 1.00 38.31
N THR A 85 -5.43 0.34 38.39
CA THR A 85 -5.53 -1.14 38.33
C THR A 85 -5.67 -1.67 36.91
N GLN A 86 -5.97 -0.82 35.93
CA GLN A 86 -6.14 -1.19 34.52
C GLN A 86 -4.80 -1.34 33.76
N MET A 87 -3.81 -2.04 34.34
CA MET A 87 -2.60 -2.38 33.60
C MET A 87 -2.92 -3.30 32.40
N GLU A 88 -3.99 -4.08 32.48
CA GLU A 88 -4.48 -4.95 31.40
C GLU A 88 -4.87 -4.16 30.13
N ASP A 89 -5.35 -2.93 30.28
CA ASP A 89 -5.75 -2.07 29.15
C ASP A 89 -4.54 -1.67 28.28
N VAL A 90 -3.33 -1.62 28.87
CA VAL A 90 -2.10 -1.28 28.13
C VAL A 90 -1.74 -2.39 27.13
N THR A 91 -1.88 -3.65 27.52
CA THR A 91 -1.63 -4.80 26.64
C THR A 91 -2.61 -4.83 25.47
N PHE A 92 -3.89 -4.54 25.75
CA PHE A 92 -4.92 -4.44 24.70
C PHE A 92 -4.63 -3.29 23.73
N LEU A 93 -4.19 -2.14 24.27
CA LEU A 93 -3.85 -0.96 23.48
C LEU A 93 -2.65 -1.22 22.56
N ILE A 94 -1.59 -1.87 23.05
CA ILE A 94 -0.45 -2.29 22.22
C ILE A 94 -0.89 -3.25 21.11
N GLY A 95 -1.78 -4.19 21.43
CA GLY A 95 -2.35 -5.11 20.44
C GLY A 95 -3.09 -4.39 19.32
N ILE A 96 -3.98 -3.45 19.66
CA ILE A 96 -4.70 -2.65 18.65
C ILE A 96 -3.73 -1.80 17.83
N MET A 97 -2.71 -1.21 18.44
CA MET A 97 -1.71 -0.43 17.72
C MET A 97 -0.96 -1.28 16.69
N PHE A 98 -0.53 -2.49 17.07
CA PHE A 98 0.16 -3.42 16.17
C PHE A 98 -0.73 -3.82 14.99
N TRP A 99 -1.94 -4.32 15.26
CA TRP A 99 -2.87 -4.76 14.22
C TRP A 99 -3.36 -3.60 13.35
N GLY A 100 -3.60 -2.44 13.94
CA GLY A 100 -4.00 -1.22 13.23
C GLY A 100 -2.93 -0.74 12.28
N MET A 101 -1.65 -0.75 12.70
CA MET A 101 -0.52 -0.42 11.84
C MET A 101 -0.38 -1.44 10.70
N LEU A 102 -0.45 -2.74 10.99
CA LEU A 102 -0.33 -3.80 9.98
C LEU A 102 -1.41 -3.65 8.90
N PHE A 103 -2.67 -3.50 9.30
CA PHE A 103 -3.78 -3.33 8.37
C PHE A 103 -3.66 -2.04 7.55
N SER A 104 -3.25 -0.95 8.21
CA SER A 104 -3.03 0.33 7.53
C SER A 104 -1.89 0.26 6.52
N SER A 105 -0.77 -0.41 6.82
CA SER A 105 0.29 -0.65 5.82
C SER A 105 -0.19 -1.49 4.65
N ALA A 106 -0.98 -2.53 4.90
CA ALA A 106 -1.47 -3.41 3.83
C ALA A 106 -2.39 -2.64 2.86
N ILE A 107 -3.29 -1.80 3.39
CA ILE A 107 -4.14 -0.94 2.56
C ILE A 107 -3.30 0.10 1.82
N LEU A 108 -2.37 0.77 2.49
CA LEU A 108 -1.50 1.77 1.85
C LEU A 108 -0.64 1.14 0.75
N PHE A 109 -0.11 -0.05 0.98
CA PHE A 109 0.62 -0.81 -0.03
C PHE A 109 -0.26 -1.10 -1.25
N ALA A 110 -1.45 -1.67 -1.02
CA ALA A 110 -2.37 -2.01 -2.09
C ALA A 110 -2.83 -0.77 -2.88
N LEU A 111 -3.10 0.34 -2.21
CA LEU A 111 -3.48 1.60 -2.86
C LEU A 111 -2.32 2.19 -3.65
N SER A 112 -1.13 2.30 -3.07
CA SER A 112 0.03 2.90 -3.75
C SER A 112 0.51 2.04 -4.93
N ALA A 113 0.71 0.74 -4.71
CA ALA A 113 1.09 -0.18 -5.77
C ALA A 113 0.01 -0.26 -6.85
N GLY A 114 -1.28 -0.33 -6.47
CA GLY A 114 -2.40 -0.37 -7.41
C GLY A 114 -2.50 0.88 -8.27
N VAL A 115 -2.32 2.07 -7.70
CA VAL A 115 -2.31 3.33 -8.46
C VAL A 115 -1.15 3.33 -9.46
N VAL A 116 0.08 3.03 -9.03
CA VAL A 116 1.24 3.01 -9.93
C VAL A 116 1.07 1.95 -11.02
N PHE A 117 0.53 0.78 -10.68
CA PHE A 117 0.24 -0.28 -11.63
C PHE A 117 -0.75 0.18 -12.72
N LEU A 118 -1.83 0.88 -12.34
CA LEU A 118 -2.81 1.41 -13.29
C LEU A 118 -2.22 2.44 -14.26
N PHE A 119 -1.21 3.21 -13.83
CA PHE A 119 -0.49 4.16 -14.68
C PHE A 119 0.46 3.47 -15.67
N VAL A 120 1.11 2.39 -15.24
CA VAL A 120 2.09 1.67 -16.07
C VAL A 120 1.38 0.73 -17.05
N TRP A 121 0.26 0.11 -16.66
CA TRP A 121 -0.47 -0.86 -17.46
C TRP A 121 -1.00 -0.30 -18.79
N GLN A 122 -0.63 -0.94 -19.90
CA GLN A 122 -0.79 -0.41 -21.25
C GLN A 122 -2.26 -0.14 -21.62
N TYR A 123 -3.18 -1.02 -21.21
CA TYR A 123 -4.61 -0.89 -21.51
C TYR A 123 -5.27 0.27 -20.75
N THR A 124 -4.97 0.43 -19.46
CA THR A 124 -5.61 1.43 -18.58
C THR A 124 -4.95 2.79 -18.71
N ARG A 125 -3.69 2.86 -19.15
CA ARG A 125 -2.90 4.09 -19.25
C ARG A 125 -3.62 5.22 -19.98
N LYS A 126 -4.28 4.95 -21.11
CA LYS A 126 -5.01 5.98 -21.88
C LYS A 126 -6.16 6.59 -21.08
N LEU A 127 -6.93 5.74 -20.40
CA LEU A 127 -8.05 6.17 -19.55
C LEU A 127 -7.54 6.99 -18.37
N VAL A 128 -6.51 6.49 -17.68
CA VAL A 128 -5.95 7.13 -16.49
C VAL A 128 -5.33 8.50 -16.83
N LEU A 129 -4.61 8.64 -17.95
CA LEU A 129 -4.04 9.92 -18.37
C LEU A 129 -5.12 10.95 -18.70
N ASN A 130 -6.21 10.55 -19.35
CA ASN A 130 -7.34 11.45 -19.60
C ASN A 130 -7.98 11.91 -18.29
N LEU A 131 -8.21 10.99 -17.35
CA LEU A 131 -8.77 11.32 -16.04
C LEU A 131 -7.84 12.24 -15.24
N ALA A 132 -6.53 11.97 -15.24
CA ALA A 132 -5.53 12.82 -14.60
C ALA A 132 -5.52 14.24 -15.21
N SER A 133 -5.57 14.36 -16.54
CA SER A 133 -5.62 15.67 -17.21
C SER A 133 -6.85 16.49 -16.82
N LEU A 134 -8.00 15.83 -16.62
CA LEU A 134 -9.24 16.48 -16.16
C LEU A 134 -9.09 16.97 -14.71
N VAL A 135 -8.53 16.14 -13.82
CA VAL A 135 -8.27 16.51 -12.42
C VAL A 135 -7.31 17.70 -12.33
N PHE A 136 -6.22 17.69 -13.10
CA PHE A 136 -5.28 18.82 -13.16
C PHE A 136 -5.96 20.08 -13.71
N GLY A 137 -6.81 19.96 -14.74
CA GLY A 137 -7.59 21.07 -15.26
C GLY A 137 -8.48 21.71 -14.19
N ILE A 138 -9.27 20.91 -13.47
CA ILE A 138 -10.13 21.38 -12.37
C ILE A 138 -9.31 22.05 -11.27
N CYS A 139 -8.19 21.43 -10.89
CA CYS A 139 -7.35 21.91 -9.80
C CYS A 139 -6.65 23.25 -10.09
N VAL A 140 -6.40 23.58 -11.35
CA VAL A 140 -5.81 24.88 -11.76
C VAL A 140 -6.89 25.96 -11.89
N THR A 141 -8.12 25.58 -12.23
CA THR A 141 -9.23 26.53 -12.41
C THR A 141 -9.91 26.97 -11.11
N LEU A 142 -9.83 26.15 -10.06
CA LEU A 142 -10.31 26.46 -8.72
C LEU A 142 -9.29 27.30 -7.94
#